data_AF-A0A950W2P3-F1
#
_entry.id   AF-A0A950W2P3-F1
#
_cell.length_a   1.000
_cell.length_b   1.000
_cell.length_c   1.000
_cell.angle_alpha   90.00
_cell.angle_beta   90.00
_cell.angle_gamma   90.00
#
_symmetry.space_group_name_H-M   'P 1'
#
loop_
_entity.id
_entity.type
_entity.pdbx_description
1 polymer ?
#
loop_
_entity_poly.entity_id
_entity_poly.type
_entity_poly.pdbx_seq_one_letter_code
_entity_poly.pdbx_strand_id
1 'polypeptide(L)' 'MIAVGIHYRLGILGLLAHEGLGAHFGDYGLQDQQAALRWVKRNIAASVGTLTM' A
#
# COMPACT_ATOMS: atom_id res chain seq x y z
N MET A 1 4.76 -14.47 15.76
CA MET A 1 5.04 -13.73 14.50
C MET A 1 3.72 -13.19 14.00
N ILE A 2 3.68 -11.95 13.53
CA ILE A 2 2.48 -11.32 12.96
C ILE A 2 2.80 -10.96 11.53
N ALA A 3 1.93 -11.35 10.59
CA ALA A 3 2.06 -11.06 9.17
C ALA A 3 0.87 -10.23 8.69
N VAL A 4 1.13 -9.24 7.85
CA VAL A 4 0.10 -8.38 7.26
C VAL A 4 0.16 -8.55 5.74
N GLY A 5 -0.89 -9.14 5.17
CA GLY A 5 -1.10 -9.19 3.73
C GLY A 5 -1.78 -7.92 3.25
N ILE A 6 -1.39 -7.42 2.07
CA ILE A 6 -1.98 -6.22 1.46
C ILE A 6 -2.28 -6.48 -0.01
N HIS A 7 -3.32 -5.83 -0.51
CA HIS A 7 -3.55 -5.72 -1.95
C HIS A 7 -2.99 -4.38 -2.44
N TYR A 8 -2.45 -4.38 -3.65
CA TYR A 8 -1.94 -3.20 -4.32
C TYR A 8 -2.25 -3.31 -5.81
N ARG A 9 -2.29 -2.17 -6.50
CA ARG A 9 -2.59 -2.16 -7.92
C ARG A 9 -1.49 -2.82 -8.75
N LEU A 10 -1.91 -3.58 -9.75
CA LEU A 10 -1.06 -4.33 -10.68
C LEU A 10 -1.34 -3.93 -12.13
N GLY A 11 -0.42 -4.33 -13.02
CA GLY A 11 -0.54 -4.09 -14.46
C GLY A 11 -0.70 -2.60 -14.78
N ILE A 12 -1.53 -2.29 -15.77
CA ILE A 12 -1.75 -0.90 -16.20
C ILE A 12 -2.31 -0.01 -15.09
N LEU A 13 -3.09 -0.57 -14.15
CA LEU A 13 -3.62 0.20 -13.03
C LEU A 13 -2.56 0.57 -11.99
N GLY A 14 -1.48 -0.20 -11.91
CA GLY A 14 -0.38 0.01 -10.97
C GLY A 14 0.82 0.74 -11.57
N LEU A 15 1.04 0.60 -12.88
CA LEU A 15 2.29 0.97 -13.56
C LEU A 15 2.10 1.75 -14.86
N LEU A 16 0.89 2.26 -15.16
CA LEU A 16 0.71 3.13 -16.33
C LEU A 16 1.50 4.43 -16.15
N ALA A 17 2.58 4.54 -16.90
CA ALA A 17 3.33 5.76 -17.11
C ALA A 17 3.02 6.30 -18.51
N HIS A 18 2.56 7.56 -18.58
CA HIS A 18 2.33 8.23 -19.84
C HIS A 18 2.56 9.74 -19.67
N GLU A 19 3.23 10.38 -20.63
CA GLU A 19 3.60 11.80 -20.56
C GLU A 19 2.37 12.71 -20.40
N GLY A 20 1.24 12.34 -21.01
CA GLY A 20 -0.03 13.06 -20.87
C GLY A 20 -0.65 13.03 -19.46
N LEU A 21 -0.12 12.19 -18.56
CA LEU A 21 -0.57 12.15 -17.17
C LEU A 21 0.20 13.14 -16.28
N GLY A 22 1.38 13.60 -16.70
CA GLY A 22 2.21 14.57 -15.97
C GLY A 22 3.43 13.94 -15.28
N ALA A 23 4.20 14.78 -14.58
CA ALA A 23 5.35 14.33 -13.80
C ALA A 23 4.88 13.56 -12.56
N HIS A 24 5.56 12.46 -12.22
CA HIS A 24 5.27 11.59 -11.07
C HIS A 24 4.06 10.65 -11.21
N PHE A 25 3.86 10.09 -12.40
CA PHE A 25 2.89 9.02 -12.67
C PHE A 25 3.60 7.69 -12.97
N GLY A 26 2.93 6.56 -12.74
CA GLY A 26 3.44 5.23 -13.12
C GLY A 26 4.00 4.38 -11.99
N ASP A 27 3.89 4.82 -10.73
CA ASP A 27 4.34 4.06 -9.55
C ASP A 27 3.21 3.80 -8.54
N TYR A 28 1.94 3.85 -8.99
CA TYR A 28 0.77 3.70 -8.14
C TYR A 28 0.76 2.43 -7.27
N GLY A 29 1.24 1.30 -7.83
CA GLY A 29 1.38 0.07 -7.05
C GLY A 29 2.37 0.23 -5.89
N LEU A 30 3.46 0.98 -6.09
CA LEU A 30 4.41 1.30 -5.03
C LEU A 30 3.82 2.30 -4.03
N GLN A 31 3.09 3.31 -4.49
CA GLN A 31 2.40 4.26 -3.62
C GLN A 31 1.39 3.55 -2.69
N ASP A 32 0.66 2.55 -3.20
CA ASP A 32 -0.24 1.71 -2.39
C ASP A 32 0.53 0.96 -1.31
N GLN A 33 1.65 0.31 -1.67
CA GLN A 33 2.49 -0.40 -0.71
C GLN A 33 3.03 0.54 0.38
N GLN A 34 3.51 1.73 0.00
CA GLN A 34 3.97 2.71 0.97
C GLN A 34 2.84 3.21 1.88
N ALA A 35 1.63 3.41 1.34
CA ALA A 35 0.48 3.80 2.14
C ALA A 35 0.13 2.72 3.17
N ALA A 36 0.18 1.46 2.78
CA ALA A 36 -0.02 0.34 3.68
C ALA A 36 1.06 0.26 4.76
N LEU A 37 2.35 0.42 4.42
CA LEU A 37 3.44 0.47 5.41
C LEU A 37 3.26 1.62 6.41
N ARG A 38 2.85 2.80 5.93
CA ARG A 38 2.51 3.95 6.78
C ARG A 38 1.33 3.63 7.70
N TRP A 39 0.33 2.91 7.23
CA TRP A 39 -0.80 2.47 8.06
C TRP A 39 -0.34 1.47 9.13
N VAL A 40 0.42 0.45 8.76
CA VAL A 40 0.94 -0.56 9.70
C VAL A 40 1.74 0.12 10.81
N LYS A 41 2.66 1.02 10.45
CA LYS A 41 3.46 1.79 11.42
C LYS A 41 2.61 2.56 12.43
N ARG A 42 1.47 3.12 12.00
CA ARG A 42 0.57 3.90 12.85
C ARG A 42 -0.39 3.06 13.70
N ASN A 43 -0.79 1.87 13.23
CA ASN A 43 -1.95 1.18 13.78
C ASN A 43 -1.66 -0.20 14.37
N ILE A 44 -0.57 -0.87 13.98
CA ILE A 44 -0.40 -2.31 14.28
C ILE A 44 -0.38 -2.58 15.79
N ALA A 45 0.15 -1.69 16.62
CA ALA A 45 0.12 -1.85 18.07
C ALA A 45 -1.30 -1.90 18.66
N ALA A 46 -2.26 -1.17 18.07
CA ALA A 46 -3.65 -1.17 18.52
C ALA A 46 -4.43 -2.38 17.98
N SER A 47 -4.18 -2.77 16.72
CA SER A 47 -4.89 -3.89 16.08
C SER A 47 -4.51 -5.26 16.65
N VAL A 48 -3.30 -5.40 17.22
CA VAL A 48 -2.85 -6.67 17.84
C VAL A 48 -3.60 -7.00 19.13
N GLY A 49 -4.14 -6.00 19.84
CA GLY A 49 -4.98 -6.24 21.03
C GLY A 49 -6.39 -6.76 20.71
N THR A 50 -6.88 -6.60 19.47
CA THR A 50 -8.27 -6.90 19.09
C THR A 50 -8.43 -8.28 18.42
N LEU A 51 -7.35 -8.89 17.92
CA LEU A 51 -7.41 -10.20 17.23
C LEU A 51 -7.19 -11.40 18.16
N THR A 52 -7.15 -11.18 19.48
CA THR A 52 -7.12 -12.23 20.51
C THR A 52 -8.36 -12.12 21.40
N MET A 53 -9.53 -12.49 20.87
CA MET A 53 -10.68 -13.05 21.58
C MET A 53 -11.40 -14.04 20.66
#